data_AF-A0A967HBI9-F1
#
_entry.id   AF-A0A967HBI9-F1
#
_cell.length_a   1.000
_cell.length_b   1.000
_cell.length_c   1.000
_cell.angle_alpha   90.00
_cell.angle_beta   90.00
_cell.angle_gamma   90.00
#
_symmetry.space_group_name_H-M   'P 1'
#
loop_
_entity.id
_entity.type
_entity.pdbx_description
1 polymer ?
#
loop_
_entity_poly.entity_id
_entity_poly.type
_entity_poly.pdbx_seq_one_letter_code
_entity_poly.pdbx_strand_id
1 'polypeptide(L)'
;VLEASDGVGGRVRTDRVDGFLLDRGFQVFLTAYPEAGRVLDRAALDLRPFRPGARIRLESGFTRIGDPFRRPSDLWPTLASPVGTVADKLRVARLRAAAALGSPRLG
;
A
#
# COMPACT_ATOMS: atom_id res chain seq x y z
N VAL A 1 -16.97 -16.88 -21.18
CA VAL A 1 -16.62 -16.86 -19.74
C VAL A 1 -17.71 -17.62 -18.99
N LEU A 2 -17.36 -18.53 -18.10
CA LEU A 2 -18.33 -19.26 -17.26
C LEU A 2 -18.16 -18.78 -15.81
N GLU A 3 -19.25 -18.35 -15.18
CA GLU A 3 -19.31 -17.89 -13.80
C GLU A 3 -20.59 -18.46 -13.18
N ALA A 4 -20.47 -19.04 -11.98
CA ALA A 4 -21.59 -19.70 -11.32
C ALA A 4 -22.41 -18.72 -10.46
N SER A 5 -21.78 -17.63 -10.02
CA SER A 5 -22.44 -16.57 -9.27
C SER A 5 -23.12 -15.55 -10.18
N ASP A 6 -23.80 -14.58 -9.58
CA ASP A 6 -24.53 -13.50 -10.23
C ASP A 6 -23.62 -12.44 -10.89
N GLY A 7 -22.29 -12.58 -10.81
CA GLY A 7 -21.35 -11.65 -11.43
C GLY A 7 -19.89 -12.03 -11.25
N VAL A 8 -19.04 -11.54 -12.14
CA VAL A 8 -17.61 -11.83 -12.14
C VAL A 8 -16.89 -11.26 -10.91
N GLY A 9 -15.77 -11.88 -10.55
CA GLY A 9 -14.82 -11.34 -9.57
C GLY A 9 -14.70 -12.12 -8.26
N GLY A 10 -15.64 -13.03 -7.95
CA GLY A 10 -15.55 -13.92 -6.78
C GLY A 10 -15.22 -13.17 -5.48
N ARG A 11 -14.08 -13.51 -4.84
CA ARG A 11 -13.62 -12.90 -3.58
C ARG A 11 -13.08 -11.48 -3.70
N VAL A 12 -12.86 -10.98 -4.91
CA VAL A 12 -12.36 -9.61 -5.17
C VAL A 12 -13.42 -8.73 -5.84
N ARG A 13 -14.68 -9.19 -5.88
CA ARG A 13 -15.80 -8.41 -6.43
C ARG A 13 -16.15 -7.23 -5.51
N THR A 14 -16.58 -6.15 -6.13
CA THR A 14 -17.22 -4.99 -5.49
C THR A 14 -18.74 -5.11 -5.61
N ASP A 15 -19.45 -4.95 -4.49
CA ASP A 15 -20.91 -4.88 -4.44
C ASP A 15 -21.36 -3.42 -4.22
N ARG A 16 -22.54 -3.07 -4.74
CA ARG A 16 -23.15 -1.76 -4.51
C ARG A 16 -24.26 -1.89 -3.46
N VAL A 17 -24.11 -1.21 -2.33
CA VAL A 17 -25.07 -1.27 -1.20
C VAL A 17 -25.34 0.15 -0.74
N ASP A 18 -26.60 0.59 -0.77
CA ASP A 18 -27.04 1.92 -0.30
C ASP A 18 -26.23 3.11 -0.87
N GLY A 19 -25.81 3.00 -2.14
CA GLY A 19 -24.99 4.02 -2.82
C GLY A 19 -23.49 3.90 -2.56
N PHE A 20 -23.05 3.00 -1.68
CA PHE A 20 -21.64 2.70 -1.42
C PHE A 20 -21.14 1.55 -2.29
N LEU A 21 -19.83 1.54 -2.53
CA LEU A 21 -19.11 0.43 -3.14
C LEU A 21 -18.36 -0.32 -2.05
N LEU A 22 -18.66 -1.61 -1.90
CA LEU A 22 -18.10 -2.48 -0.88
C LEU A 22 -17.32 -3.61 -1.53
N ASP A 23 -16.00 -3.62 -1.34
CA ASP A 23 -15.17 -4.73 -1.81
C ASP A 23 -15.31 -5.91 -0.86
N ARG A 24 -15.60 -7.11 -1.40
CA ARG A 24 -15.66 -8.35 -0.60
C ARG A 24 -14.31 -8.71 0.01
N GLY A 25 -13.22 -8.24 -0.60
CA GLY A 25 -11.87 -8.36 -0.11
C GLY A 25 -11.06 -7.12 -0.46
N PHE A 26 -10.19 -6.69 0.44
CA PHE A 26 -9.31 -5.55 0.18
C PHE A 26 -8.14 -6.00 -0.69
N GLN A 27 -8.14 -5.59 -1.97
CA GLN A 27 -7.05 -5.85 -2.89
C GLN A 27 -6.43 -4.54 -3.36
N VAL A 28 -5.10 -4.47 -3.34
CA VAL A 28 -4.33 -3.34 -3.86
C VAL A 28 -3.58 -3.74 -5.11
N PHE A 29 -3.54 -2.83 -6.08
CA PHE A 29 -2.78 -3.04 -7.30
C PHE A 29 -1.27 -2.86 -7.06
N LEU A 30 -0.48 -3.90 -7.34
CA LEU A 30 0.97 -3.87 -7.20
C LEU A 30 1.63 -3.30 -8.46
N THR A 31 2.00 -2.02 -8.41
CA THR A 31 2.52 -1.30 -9.59
C THR A 31 3.88 -1.79 -10.09
N ALA A 32 4.60 -2.55 -9.26
CA ALA A 32 5.94 -3.07 -9.55
C ALA A 32 5.96 -4.29 -10.48
N TYR A 33 4.80 -4.87 -10.85
CA TYR A 33 4.71 -6.03 -11.73
C TYR A 33 4.65 -5.59 -13.20
N PRO A 34 5.70 -5.81 -14.01
CA PRO A 34 5.74 -5.34 -15.41
C PRO A 34 4.64 -5.93 -16.28
N GLU A 35 4.29 -7.20 -16.05
CA GLU A 35 3.25 -7.93 -16.79
C GLU A 35 1.89 -7.24 -16.69
N ALA A 36 1.58 -6.62 -15.55
CA ALA A 36 0.33 -5.88 -15.38
C ALA A 36 0.21 -4.71 -16.35
N GLY A 37 1.33 -4.04 -16.70
CA GLY A 37 1.35 -2.99 -17.71
C GLY A 37 1.27 -3.51 -19.15
N ARG A 38 1.56 -4.80 -19.38
CA ARG A 38 1.46 -5.44 -20.70
C ARG A 38 0.04 -5.93 -21.00
N VAL A 39 -0.71 -6.33 -19.97
CA VAL A 39 -2.04 -6.96 -20.13
C VAL A 39 -3.20 -6.04 -19.76
N LEU A 40 -2.97 -4.96 -19.00
CA LEU A 40 -4.02 -4.04 -18.56
C LEU A 40 -3.80 -2.65 -19.16
N ASP A 41 -4.88 -2.03 -19.62
CA ASP A 41 -4.91 -0.60 -19.91
C ASP A 41 -4.94 0.18 -18.59
N ARG A 42 -3.76 0.63 -18.14
CA ARG A 42 -3.62 1.39 -16.89
C ARG A 42 -4.29 2.76 -16.92
N ALA A 43 -4.44 3.37 -18.09
CA ALA A 43 -5.09 4.67 -18.20
C ALA A 43 -6.61 4.50 -18.00
N ALA A 44 -7.20 3.47 -18.61
CA ALA A 44 -8.61 3.15 -18.43
C ALA A 44 -8.96 2.74 -16.99
N LEU A 45 -8.02 2.15 -16.24
CA LEU A 45 -8.22 1.76 -14.84
C LEU A 45 -8.29 2.95 -13.86
N ASP A 46 -7.87 4.16 -14.25
CA ASP A 46 -7.83 5.37 -13.40
C ASP A 46 -7.32 5.11 -11.96
N LEU A 47 -6.19 4.39 -11.87
CA LEU A 47 -5.65 3.94 -10.58
C LEU A 47 -5.30 5.12 -9.68
N ARG A 48 -5.75 5.06 -8.42
CA ARG A 48 -5.45 6.08 -7.40
C ARG A 48 -4.38 5.60 -6.42
N PRO A 49 -3.29 6.35 -6.22
CA PRO A 49 -2.22 5.91 -5.33
C PRO A 49 -2.64 6.03 -3.86
N PHE A 50 -2.28 5.04 -3.06
CA PHE A 50 -2.32 5.17 -1.61
C PHE A 50 -1.14 6.00 -1.12
N ARG A 51 -1.36 6.78 -0.05
CA ARG A 51 -0.27 7.47 0.64
C ARG A 51 0.65 6.43 1.29
N PRO A 52 1.97 6.45 1.03
CA PRO A 52 2.88 5.47 1.60
C PRO A 52 3.04 5.65 3.11
N GLY A 53 2.88 4.56 3.85
CA GLY A 53 2.91 4.53 5.32
C GLY A 53 1.77 3.68 5.89
N ALA A 54 1.55 3.83 7.19
CA ALA A 54 0.50 3.15 7.94
C ALA A 54 -0.09 4.07 9.02
N ARG A 55 -1.39 3.86 9.32
CA ARG A 55 -1.99 4.30 10.59
C ARG A 55 -2.02 3.12 11.54
N ILE A 56 -1.53 3.33 12.75
CA ILE A 56 -1.43 2.30 13.78
C ILE A 56 -2.40 2.67 14.89
N ARG A 57 -3.25 1.72 15.27
CA ARG A 57 -4.11 1.83 16.45
C ARG A 57 -3.31 1.39 17.67
N LEU A 58 -3.17 2.30 18.63
CA LEU A 58 -2.67 2.06 19.97
C LEU A 58 -3.82 2.27 20.97
N GLU A 59 -3.61 1.87 22.22
CA GLU A 59 -4.57 2.14 23.30
C GLU A 59 -4.85 3.65 23.44
N SER A 60 -3.83 4.49 23.26
CA SER A 60 -3.93 5.95 23.31
C SER A 60 -4.56 6.60 22.06
N GLY A 61 -4.97 5.80 21.07
CA GLY A 61 -5.56 6.28 19.82
C GLY A 61 -4.76 5.93 18.57
N PHE A 62 -4.98 6.66 17.48
CA PHE A 62 -4.28 6.42 16.22
C PHE A 62 -3.02 7.28 16.09
N THR A 63 -1.92 6.65 15.72
CA THR A 63 -0.70 7.34 15.26
C THR A 63 -0.39 6.98 13.82
N ARG A 64 0.53 7.71 13.19
CA ARG A 64 0.96 7.49 11.81
C ARG A 64 2.45 7.23 11.77
N ILE A 65 2.84 6.25 10.97
CA ILE A 65 4.21 6.07 10.47
C ILE A 65 4.16 6.28 8.97
N GLY A 66 4.91 7.24 8.45
CA GLY A 66 5.02 7.48 7.01
C GLY A 66 6.32 6.91 6.43
N ASP A 67 6.44 7.00 5.11
CA ASP A 67 7.68 6.68 4.40
C ASP A 67 8.41 7.99 4.02
N PRO A 68 9.39 8.45 4.82
CA PRO A 68 10.14 9.67 4.52
C PRO A 68 11.00 9.58 3.26
N PHE A 69 11.30 8.37 2.78
CA PHE A 69 12.10 8.17 1.57
C PHE A 69 11.28 8.41 0.31
N ARG A 70 9.98 8.07 0.34
CA ARG A 70 9.04 8.39 -0.75
C ARG A 70 8.36 9.75 -0.56
N ARG A 71 8.22 10.21 0.69
CA ARG A 71 7.54 11.46 1.03
C ARG A 71 8.28 12.17 2.18
N PRO A 72 9.28 13.02 1.88
CA PRO A 72 10.15 13.63 2.89
C PRO A 72 9.44 14.39 4.02
N SER A 73 8.28 14.99 3.73
CA SER A 73 7.45 15.66 4.74
C SER A 73 6.93 14.74 5.86
N ASP A 74 7.01 13.42 5.68
CA ASP A 74 6.55 12.45 6.67
C ASP A 74 7.68 12.09 7.67
N LEU A 75 8.87 12.68 7.55
CA LEU A 75 10.02 12.45 8.44
C LEU A 75 9.71 12.77 9.90
N TRP A 76 9.33 14.02 10.19
CA TRP A 76 9.09 14.46 11.57
C TRP A 76 7.92 13.71 12.24
N PRO A 77 6.75 13.55 11.60
CA PRO A 77 5.68 12.74 12.16
C PRO A 77 6.10 11.29 12.46
N THR A 78 6.94 10.70 11.61
CA THR A 78 7.43 9.33 11.79
C THR A 78 8.44 9.22 12.94
N LEU A 79 9.36 10.18 13.05
CA LEU A 79 10.32 10.24 14.16
C LEU A 79 9.64 10.52 15.50
N ALA A 80 8.60 11.37 15.52
CA ALA A 80 7.82 11.68 16.71
C ALA A 80 6.80 10.58 17.09
N SER A 81 6.52 9.63 16.20
CA SER A 81 5.59 8.53 16.49
C SER A 81 6.06 7.69 17.69
N PRO A 82 5.17 7.30 18.62
CA PRO A 82 5.53 6.45 19.76
C PRO A 82 5.79 4.99 19.36
N VAL A 83 5.65 4.64 18.08
CA VAL A 83 5.85 3.26 17.63
C VAL A 83 7.33 2.98 17.42
N GLY A 84 7.83 2.05 18.24
CA GLY A 84 9.23 1.67 18.28
C GLY A 84 10.12 2.74 18.91
N THR A 85 11.32 2.34 19.30
CA THR A 85 12.32 3.26 19.82
C THR A 85 13.02 4.02 18.68
N VAL A 86 13.74 5.10 19.01
CA VAL A 86 14.62 5.78 18.04
C VAL A 86 15.66 4.81 17.46
N ALA A 87 16.17 3.88 18.28
CA ALA A 87 17.10 2.85 17.82
C ALA A 87 16.46 1.91 16.79
N ASP A 88 15.20 1.53 16.96
CA ASP A 88 14.47 0.71 15.98
C ASP A 88 14.28 1.44 14.66
N LYS A 89 13.96 2.74 14.71
CA LYS A 89 13.85 3.58 13.51
C LYS A 89 15.18 3.65 12.75
N LEU A 90 16.31 3.77 13.46
CA LEU A 90 17.65 3.72 12.85
C LEU A 90 17.96 2.34 12.25
N ARG A 91 17.58 1.24 12.91
CA ARG A 91 17.74 -0.12 12.38
C ARG A 91 16.95 -0.32 11.09
N VAL A 92 15.69 0.12 11.06
CA VAL A 92 14.84 0.06 9.85
C VAL A 92 15.43 0.91 8.72
N ALA A 93 15.92 2.11 9.02
CA ALA A 93 16.58 2.96 8.02
C ALA A 93 17.84 2.28 7.42
N ARG A 94 18.67 1.65 8.27
CA ARG A 94 19.85 0.88 7.83
C ARG A 94 19.45 -0.34 6.99
N LEU A 95 18.46 -1.11 7.43
CA LEU A 95 17.94 -2.27 6.70
C LEU A 95 17.45 -1.86 5.30
N ARG A 96 16.68 -0.76 5.22
CA ARG A 96 16.19 -0.23 3.94
C ARG A 96 17.33 0.21 3.03
N ALA A 97 18.36 0.87 3.56
CA ALA A 97 19.52 1.28 2.79
C ALA A 97 20.26 0.07 2.21
N ALA A 98 20.47 -0.98 3.02
CA ALA A 98 21.07 -2.23 2.57
C ALA A 98 20.23 -2.92 1.48
N ALA A 99 18.90 -3.01 1.66
CA ALA A 99 18.00 -3.60 0.68
C ALA A 99 17.99 -2.84 -0.66
N ALA A 100 18.06 -1.50 -0.61
CA ALA A 100 18.11 -0.66 -1.81
C ALA A 100 19.43 -0.85 -2.59
N LEU A 101 20.54 -1.08 -1.88
CA LEU A 101 21.85 -1.33 -2.49
C LEU A 101 21.98 -2.76 -3.05
N GLY A 102 21.29 -3.73 -2.45
CA GLY A 102 21.29 -5.14 -2.88
C GLY A 102 20.25 -5.51 -3.94
N SER A 103 19.37 -4.59 -4.35
CA SER A 103 18.31 -4.89 -5.32
C SER A 103 18.83 -4.75 -6.76
N PRO A 104 18.84 -5.83 -7.58
CA PRO A 104 19.10 -5.69 -9.01
C PRO A 104 18.00 -4.81 -9.62
N ARG A 105 18.39 -3.86 -10.49
CA ARG A 105 17.43 -3.05 -11.24
C ARG A 105 16.71 -3.97 -12.22
N LEU A 106 15.49 -4.39 -11.88
CA LEU A 106 14.58 -5.02 -12.83
C LEU A 106 14.15 -3.92 -13.81
N GLY A 107 14.75 -3.93 -14.99
CA GLY A 107 14.41 -3.07 -16.13
C GLY A 107 13.18 -3.56 -16.87
#